data_AF-A0A813I2Y0-F1
#
_entry.id   AF-A0A813I2Y0-F1
#
_cell.length_a   1.000
_cell.length_b   1.000
_cell.length_c   1.000
_cell.angle_alpha   90.00
_cell.angle_beta   90.00
_cell.angle_gamma   90.00
#
_symmetry.space_group_name_H-M   'P 1'
#
loop_
_entity.id
_entity.type
_entity.pdbx_description
1 polymer ?
#
loop_
_entity_poly.entity_id
_entity_poly.type
_entity_poly.pdbx_seq_one_letter_code
_entity_poly.pdbx_strand_id
1 'polypeptide(L)'
;MAELPHAFLEHLKQNPHILESLRNFQAGYRGYFQVDSADGHTQEQRSAYLEFVNIVDAHLSAFLELYGASDEDFVAGLDRMKETQDPHWHAFNMVLQKTEFEDFKEMLRTDLCLCCGRPFNTPQHPDYIPPPPPPPPEGYTDGMM
;
A
#
# COMPACT_ATOMS: atom_id res chain seq x y z
N MET A 1 20.31 1.67 20.63
CA MET A 1 19.80 0.70 19.64
C MET A 1 18.66 1.40 18.93
N ALA A 2 18.68 1.50 17.60
CA ALA A 2 17.55 2.10 16.88
C ALA A 2 16.31 1.24 17.12
N GLU A 3 15.17 1.86 17.40
CA GLU A 3 13.91 1.13 17.57
C GLU A 3 13.51 0.50 16.23
N LEU A 4 12.98 -0.73 16.28
CA LEU A 4 12.66 -1.55 15.10
C LEU A 4 11.84 -0.81 14.02
N PRO A 5 10.82 0.00 14.35
CA PRO A 5 10.08 0.72 13.33
C PRO A 5 10.94 1.78 12.61
N HIS A 6 11.87 2.41 13.31
CA HIS A 6 12.82 3.34 12.69
C HIS A 6 13.76 2.60 11.73
N ALA A 7 14.25 1.42 12.13
CA ALA A 7 15.04 0.55 11.26
C ALA A 7 14.26 0.08 10.03
N PHE A 8 12.95 -0.15 10.16
CA PHE A 8 12.08 -0.49 9.03
C PHE A 8 11.93 0.65 8.03
N LEU A 9 11.74 1.89 8.50
CA LEU A 9 11.73 3.06 7.59
C LEU A 9 13.04 3.22 6.83
N GLU A 10 14.17 3.03 7.50
CA GLU A 10 15.48 3.05 6.84
C GLU A 10 15.65 1.89 5.87
N HIS A 11 15.14 0.70 6.22
CA HIS A 11 15.12 -0.46 5.32
C HIS A 11 14.32 -0.17 4.05
N LEU A 12 13.14 0.45 4.15
CA LEU A 12 12.33 0.85 3.00
C LEU A 12 13.04 1.89 2.12
N LYS A 13 13.80 2.83 2.72
CA LYS A 13 14.60 3.80 1.96
C LYS A 13 15.77 3.14 1.22
N GLN A 14 16.39 2.14 1.82
CA GLN A 14 17.53 1.41 1.25
C GLN A 14 17.11 0.37 0.20
N ASN A 15 15.84 -0.05 0.21
CA ASN A 15 15.30 -1.09 -0.66
C ASN A 15 14.16 -0.54 -1.53
N PRO A 16 14.48 0.30 -2.55
CA PRO A 16 13.45 0.95 -3.37
C PRO A 16 12.56 -0.02 -4.15
N HIS A 17 13.02 -1.25 -4.39
CA HIS A 17 12.24 -2.30 -5.03
C HIS A 17 10.98 -2.69 -4.25
N ILE A 18 10.99 -2.55 -2.92
CA ILE A 18 9.82 -2.76 -2.06
C ILE A 18 8.74 -1.73 -2.41
N LEU A 19 9.14 -0.46 -2.48
CA LEU A 19 8.24 0.64 -2.86
C LEU A 19 7.77 0.51 -4.32
N GLU A 20 8.63 0.00 -5.20
CA GLU A 20 8.28 -0.31 -6.58
C GLU A 20 7.22 -1.42 -6.68
N SER A 21 7.31 -2.48 -5.87
CA SER A 21 6.30 -3.55 -5.84
C SER A 21 4.90 -3.02 -5.48
N LEU A 22 4.83 -2.09 -4.52
CA LEU A 22 3.58 -1.45 -4.11
C LEU A 22 3.03 -0.52 -5.21
N ARG A 23 3.90 0.17 -5.94
CA ARG A 23 3.50 1.00 -7.08
C ARG A 23 3.02 0.16 -8.27
N ASN A 24 3.69 -0.95 -8.56
CA ASN A 24 3.29 -1.88 -9.61
C ASN A 24 1.93 -2.50 -9.31
N PHE A 25 1.71 -2.90 -8.04
CA PHE A 25 0.41 -3.32 -7.54
C PHE A 25 -0.65 -2.22 -7.77
N GLN A 26 -0.41 -1.00 -7.26
CA GLN A 26 -1.36 0.10 -7.40
C GLN A 26 -1.69 0.38 -8.87
N ALA A 27 -0.70 0.35 -9.75
CA ALA A 27 -0.90 0.63 -11.17
C ALA A 27 -1.80 -0.42 -11.85
N GLY A 28 -1.67 -1.70 -11.48
CA GLY A 28 -2.49 -2.79 -12.01
C GLY A 28 -3.92 -2.79 -11.45
N TYR A 29 -4.10 -2.41 -10.19
CA TYR A 29 -5.40 -2.56 -9.50
C TYR A 29 -6.21 -1.27 -9.38
N ARG A 30 -5.62 -0.07 -9.50
CA ARG A 30 -6.35 1.21 -9.29
C ARG A 30 -7.60 1.35 -10.16
N GLY A 31 -7.62 0.74 -11.35
CA GLY A 31 -8.77 0.79 -12.27
C GLY A 31 -10.05 0.23 -11.67
N TYR A 32 -9.96 -0.81 -10.83
CA TYR A 32 -11.10 -1.41 -10.15
C TYR A 32 -11.76 -0.49 -9.12
N PHE A 33 -11.05 0.55 -8.66
CA PHE A 33 -11.50 1.45 -7.60
C PHE A 33 -12.10 2.75 -8.13
N GLN A 34 -11.93 3.05 -9.42
CA GLN A 34 -12.40 4.28 -10.08
C GLN A 34 -13.90 4.27 -10.39
N VAL A 35 -14.55 3.10 -10.41
CA VAL A 35 -15.98 2.97 -10.65
C VAL A 35 -16.69 2.68 -9.33
N ASP A 36 -17.62 3.56 -8.95
CA ASP A 36 -18.53 3.27 -7.84
C ASP A 36 -19.48 2.14 -8.26
N SER A 37 -19.45 1.04 -7.52
CA SER A 37 -20.39 -0.05 -7.69
C SER A 37 -21.66 0.25 -6.89
N ALA A 38 -22.81 0.21 -7.55
CA ALA A 38 -24.10 0.53 -6.95
C ALA A 38 -24.48 -0.40 -5.77
N ASP A 39 -23.90 -1.61 -5.72
CA ASP A 39 -24.18 -2.66 -4.74
C ASP A 39 -23.07 -2.84 -3.65
N GLY A 40 -22.14 -1.89 -3.52
CA GLY A 40 -21.07 -1.96 -2.51
C GLY A 40 -19.70 -2.32 -3.10
N HIS A 41 -18.92 -3.17 -2.44
CA HIS A 41 -17.56 -3.52 -2.89
C HIS A 41 -17.55 -4.75 -3.79
N THR A 42 -16.91 -4.66 -4.95
CA THR A 42 -16.78 -5.80 -5.86
C THR A 42 -15.83 -6.85 -5.29
N GLN A 43 -15.92 -8.07 -5.82
CA GLN A 43 -14.99 -9.14 -5.45
C GLN A 43 -13.54 -8.75 -5.79
N GLU A 44 -13.33 -8.12 -6.95
CA GLU A 44 -12.02 -7.64 -7.40
C GLU A 44 -11.43 -6.60 -6.45
N GLN A 45 -12.25 -5.68 -5.93
CA GLN A 45 -11.80 -4.68 -4.96
C GLN A 45 -11.34 -5.34 -3.65
N ARG A 46 -12.08 -6.34 -3.16
CA ARG A 46 -11.70 -7.09 -1.96
C ARG A 46 -10.45 -7.95 -2.18
N SER A 47 -10.36 -8.62 -3.33
CA SER A 47 -9.18 -9.41 -3.71
C SER A 47 -7.93 -8.54 -3.84
N ALA A 48 -8.04 -7.37 -4.47
CA ALA A 48 -6.94 -6.43 -4.57
C ALA A 48 -6.45 -5.96 -3.18
N TYR A 49 -7.38 -5.65 -2.26
CA TYR A 49 -6.99 -5.29 -0.90
C TYR A 49 -6.27 -6.42 -0.16
N LEU A 50 -6.73 -7.67 -0.26
CA LEU A 50 -6.05 -8.81 0.36
C LEU A 50 -4.65 -9.01 -0.24
N GLU A 51 -4.50 -8.81 -1.54
CA GLU A 51 -3.18 -8.88 -2.20
C GLU A 51 -2.25 -7.76 -1.71
N PHE A 52 -2.75 -6.54 -1.54
CA PHE A 52 -1.99 -5.45 -0.93
C PHE A 52 -1.51 -5.80 0.48
N VAL A 53 -2.41 -6.30 1.34
CA VAL A 53 -2.06 -6.72 2.70
C VAL A 53 -0.98 -7.80 2.68
N ASN A 54 -1.11 -8.80 1.80
CA ASN A 54 -0.10 -9.86 1.67
C ASN A 54 1.27 -9.34 1.22
N ILE A 55 1.32 -8.33 0.33
CA ILE A 55 2.59 -7.72 -0.09
C ILE A 55 3.25 -7.00 1.09
N VAL A 56 2.48 -6.20 1.84
CA VAL A 56 3.00 -5.47 3.01
C VAL A 56 3.47 -6.45 4.09
N ASP A 57 2.67 -7.48 4.38
CA ASP A 57 2.98 -8.53 5.35
C ASP A 57 4.26 -9.26 4.98
N ALA A 58 4.41 -9.71 3.73
CA ALA A 58 5.61 -10.42 3.27
C ALA A 58 6.89 -9.58 3.43
N HIS A 59 6.84 -8.28 3.11
CA HIS A 59 7.98 -7.38 3.29
C HIS A 59 8.29 -7.10 4.76
N LEU A 60 7.26 -6.99 5.60
CA LEU A 60 7.43 -6.83 7.04
C LEU A 60 8.03 -8.10 7.67
N SER A 61 7.50 -9.28 7.37
CA SER A 61 8.01 -10.57 7.87
C SER A 61 9.47 -10.76 7.46
N ALA A 62 9.82 -10.54 6.19
CA ALA A 62 11.20 -10.64 5.72
C ALA A 62 12.15 -9.68 6.45
N PHE A 63 11.68 -8.46 6.75
CA PHE A 63 12.44 -7.53 7.58
C PHE A 63 12.61 -8.05 9.01
N LEU A 64 11.54 -8.54 9.65
CA LEU A 64 11.61 -9.04 11.04
C LEU A 64 12.55 -10.23 11.15
N GLU A 65 12.51 -11.16 10.19
CA GLU A 65 13.44 -12.28 10.11
C GLU A 65 14.90 -11.81 9.99
N LEU A 66 15.17 -10.79 9.17
CA LEU A 66 16.52 -10.23 8.98
C LEU A 66 17.09 -9.65 10.29
N TYR A 67 16.23 -9.06 11.13
CA TYR A 67 16.62 -8.46 12.41
C TYR A 67 16.46 -9.40 13.60
N GLY A 68 16.00 -10.65 13.39
CA GLY A 68 15.75 -11.62 14.45
C GLY A 68 14.70 -11.15 15.45
N ALA A 69 13.71 -10.39 14.98
CA ALA A 69 12.64 -9.81 15.78
C ALA A 69 11.29 -10.48 15.50
N SER A 70 10.36 -10.36 16.44
CA SER A 70 8.97 -10.79 16.26
C SER A 70 8.04 -9.62 15.92
N ASP A 71 6.83 -9.93 15.46
CA ASP A 71 5.77 -8.93 15.29
C ASP A 71 5.44 -8.23 16.62
N GLU A 72 5.49 -8.95 17.74
CA GLU A 72 5.27 -8.40 19.08
C GLU A 72 6.32 -7.34 19.44
N ASP A 73 7.59 -7.58 19.09
CA ASP A 73 8.67 -6.61 19.28
C ASP A 73 8.48 -5.35 18.43
N PHE A 74 7.99 -5.53 17.20
CA PHE A 74 7.69 -4.43 16.28
C PHE A 74 6.54 -3.57 16.79
N VAL A 75 5.44 -4.20 17.21
CA VAL A 75 4.27 -3.52 17.80
C VAL A 75 4.65 -2.80 19.09
N ALA A 76 5.44 -3.42 19.97
CA ALA A 76 5.95 -2.77 21.17
C ALA A 76 6.81 -1.53 20.84
N GLY A 77 7.58 -1.58 19.75
CA GLY A 77 8.31 -0.43 19.23
C GLY A 77 7.40 0.69 18.72
N LEU A 78 6.31 0.34 18.04
CA LEU A 78 5.29 1.30 17.58
C LEU A 78 4.57 1.98 18.75
N ASP A 79 4.17 1.22 19.76
CA ASP A 79 3.52 1.77 20.96
C ASP A 79 4.45 2.73 21.70
N ARG A 80 5.74 2.41 21.83
CA ARG A 80 6.72 3.32 22.40
C ARG A 80 6.84 4.62 21.60
N MET A 81 6.96 4.53 20.27
CA MET A 81 7.00 5.71 19.41
C MET A 81 5.75 6.59 19.56
N LYS A 82 4.58 5.98 19.73
CA LYS A 82 3.33 6.68 20.00
C LYS A 82 3.36 7.39 21.36
N GLU A 83 3.80 6.72 22.40
CA GLU A 83 3.92 7.26 23.76
C GLU A 83 4.92 8.41 23.84
N THR A 84 6.06 8.30 23.14
CA THR A 84 7.10 9.33 23.11
C THR A 84 6.83 10.47 22.12
N GLN A 85 5.70 10.42 21.40
CA GLN A 85 5.36 11.34 20.31
C GLN A 85 6.51 11.49 19.29
N ASP A 86 7.12 10.36 18.91
CA ASP A 86 8.23 10.37 17.96
C ASP A 86 7.78 11.04 16.65
N PRO A 87 8.60 11.92 16.03
CA PRO A 87 8.23 12.60 14.79
C PRO A 87 7.88 11.64 13.64
N HIS A 88 8.39 10.40 13.66
CA HIS A 88 8.09 9.36 12.68
C HIS A 88 6.81 8.57 13.03
N TRP A 89 6.27 8.70 14.24
CA TRP A 89 4.98 8.10 14.60
C TRP A 89 3.88 8.56 13.64
N HIS A 90 3.88 9.83 13.24
CA HIS A 90 2.88 10.32 12.30
C HIS A 90 2.95 9.60 10.94
N ALA A 91 4.15 9.28 10.46
CA ALA A 91 4.32 8.52 9.23
C ALA A 91 3.78 7.09 9.37
N PHE A 92 4.07 6.41 10.48
CA PHE A 92 3.53 5.08 10.75
C PHE A 92 2.02 5.08 10.97
N ASN A 93 1.48 6.03 11.73
CA ASN A 93 0.06 6.16 11.95
C ASN A 93 -0.71 6.38 10.65
N MET A 94 -0.17 7.20 9.73
CA MET A 94 -0.74 7.32 8.39
C MET A 94 -0.72 5.98 7.64
N VAL A 95 0.36 5.21 7.68
CA VAL A 95 0.43 3.90 7.02
C VAL A 95 -0.54 2.91 7.65
N LEU A 96 -0.66 2.88 8.98
CA LEU A 96 -1.59 2.00 9.70
C LEU A 96 -3.05 2.34 9.38
N GLN A 97 -3.43 3.61 9.35
CA GLN A 97 -4.79 4.00 8.93
C GLN A 97 -5.07 3.62 7.48
N LYS A 98 -4.07 3.70 6.61
CA LYS A 98 -4.16 3.28 5.21
C LYS A 98 -4.25 1.77 5.00
N THR A 99 -4.00 0.97 6.03
CA THR A 99 -4.29 -0.47 5.99
C THR A 99 -5.77 -0.76 6.19
N GLU A 100 -6.62 0.20 6.54
CA GLU A 100 -8.06 -0.01 6.55
C GLU A 100 -8.62 0.02 5.12
N PHE A 101 -9.53 -0.91 4.81
CA PHE A 101 -10.07 -1.09 3.46
C PHE A 101 -10.68 0.20 2.88
N GLU A 102 -11.35 1.00 3.71
CA GLU A 102 -12.02 2.23 3.29
C GLU A 102 -11.02 3.32 2.90
N ASP A 103 -9.99 3.54 3.70
CA ASP A 103 -8.89 4.48 3.40
C ASP A 103 -8.07 4.03 2.19
N PHE A 104 -7.81 2.72 2.07
CA PHE A 104 -7.17 2.13 0.90
C PHE A 104 -7.95 2.43 -0.39
N LYS A 105 -9.27 2.19 -0.37
CA LYS A 105 -10.18 2.48 -1.49
C LYS A 105 -10.18 3.97 -1.82
N GLU A 106 -10.24 4.84 -0.82
CA GLU A 106 -10.24 6.30 -1.02
C GLU A 106 -8.93 6.78 -1.68
N MET A 107 -7.78 6.27 -1.26
CA MET A 107 -6.50 6.61 -1.88
C MET A 107 -6.42 6.19 -3.35
N LEU A 108 -6.91 4.99 -3.68
CA LEU A 108 -6.93 4.52 -5.06
C LEU A 108 -7.91 5.32 -5.94
N ARG A 109 -9.02 5.80 -5.36
CA ARG A 109 -9.97 6.70 -6.03
C ARG A 109 -9.36 8.06 -6.31
N THR A 110 -8.67 8.62 -5.32
CA THR A 110 -8.04 9.95 -5.39
C THR A 110 -6.69 9.94 -6.11
N ASP A 111 -6.29 8.82 -6.70
CA ASP A 111 -5.02 8.61 -7.40
C ASP A 111 -3.81 9.00 -6.52
N LEU A 112 -3.87 8.67 -5.23
CA LEU A 112 -2.78 8.87 -4.27
C LEU A 112 -1.93 7.61 -4.15
N CYS A 113 -0.61 7.79 -4.16
CA CYS A 113 0.37 6.72 -4.01
C CYS A 113 0.25 6.05 -2.64
N LEU A 114 0.06 4.72 -2.62
CA LEU A 114 -0.06 3.94 -1.38
C LEU A 114 1.20 4.05 -0.50
N CYS A 115 2.37 4.24 -1.10
CA CYS A 115 3.64 4.31 -0.38
C CYS A 115 3.85 5.63 0.39
N CYS A 116 3.35 6.75 -0.15
CA CYS A 116 3.73 8.09 0.36
C CYS A 116 2.58 9.09 0.44
N GLY A 117 1.37 8.75 -0.01
CA GLY A 117 0.20 9.61 -0.01
C GLY A 117 0.28 10.81 -0.97
N ARG A 118 1.27 10.88 -1.86
CA ARG A 118 1.39 11.92 -2.90
C ARG A 118 0.66 11.50 -4.17
N PRO A 119 0.29 12.43 -5.07
CA PRO A 119 -0.39 12.07 -6.32
C PRO A 119 0.45 11.09 -7.15
N PHE A 120 -0.16 9.98 -7.55
CA PHE A 120 0.48 8.82 -8.16
C PHE A 120 1.02 9.13 -9.56
N ASN A 121 0.26 9.87 -10.38
CA ASN A 121 0.64 10.30 -11.74
C ASN A 121 1.52 11.57 -11.80
N THR A 122 2.28 11.91 -10.75
CA THR A 122 3.18 13.08 -10.83
C THR A 122 4.37 12.81 -11.77
N PRO A 123 4.70 13.72 -12.70
CA PRO A 123 5.75 13.53 -13.72
C PRO A 123 7.19 13.53 -13.17
N GLN A 124 7.39 13.33 -11.86
CA GLN A 124 8.70 13.31 -11.20
C GLN A 124 9.38 11.93 -11.20
N HIS A 125 8.82 10.92 -11.86
CA HIS A 125 9.47 9.63 -12.06
C HIS A 125 9.67 9.36 -13.57
N PRO A 126 10.86 9.65 -14.12
CA PRO A 126 11.13 9.53 -15.56
C PRO A 126 11.04 8.09 -16.10
N ASP A 127 11.03 7.08 -15.23
CA ASP A 127 10.98 5.65 -15.58
C ASP A 127 9.59 4.99 -15.40
N TYR A 128 8.54 5.75 -15.07
CA TYR A 128 7.21 5.15 -14.90
C TYR A 128 6.57 4.86 -16.27
N ILE A 129 6.60 3.58 -16.68
CA ILE A 129 5.74 3.04 -17.73
C ILE A 129 4.50 2.47 -17.03
N PRO A 130 3.29 3.01 -17.25
CA PRO A 130 2.10 2.41 -16.70
C PRO A 130 1.95 0.97 -17.23
N PRO A 131 1.69 -0.03 -16.38
CA PRO A 131 1.32 -1.35 -16.85
C PRO A 131 0.02 -1.26 -17.67
N PRO A 132 -0.18 -2.19 -18.62
CA PRO A 132 -1.42 -2.26 -19.36
C PRO A 132 -2.59 -2.42 -18.37
N PRO A 133 -3.75 -1.78 -18.63
CA PRO A 133 -4.92 -1.98 -17.80
C PRO A 133 -5.27 -3.47 -17.76
N PRO A 134 -5.80 -3.96 -16.63
CA PRO A 134 -6.28 -5.33 -16.57
C PRO A 134 -7.33 -5.57 -17.65
N PRO A 135 -7.42 -6.80 -18.20
CA PRO A 135 -8.46 -7.13 -19.15
C PRO A 135 -9.84 -6.86 -18.54
N PRO A 136 -10.82 -6.39 -19.34
CA PRO A 136 -12.17 -6.21 -18.85
C PRO A 136 -12.73 -7.55 -18.33
N PRO A 137 -13.61 -7.54 -17.32
CA PRO A 137 -14.25 -8.76 -16.84
C PRO A 137 -14.96 -9.47 -18.00
N GLU A 138 -14.82 -10.79 -18.08
CA GLU A 138 -15.48 -11.64 -19.08
C GLU A 138 -17.01 -11.42 -18.98
N GLY A 139 -17.58 -10.72 -19.96
CA GLY A 139 -19.01 -10.38 -19.96
C GLY A 139 -19.36 -8.92 -20.28
N TYR A 140 -18.37 -8.03 -20.51
CA TYR A 140 -18.64 -6.68 -21.04
C TYR A 140 -19.05 -6.75 -22.52
N THR A 141 -20.29 -7.17 -22.78
CA THR A 141 -20.91 -6.95 -24.08
C THR A 141 -21.21 -5.45 -24.19
N ASP A 142 -20.38 -4.76 -24.97
CA ASP A 142 -20.67 -3.44 -25.52
C ASP A 142 -22.10 -3.46 -26.06
N GLY A 143 -22.99 -2.77 -25.34
CA GLY A 143 -24.38 -2.59 -25.72
C GLY A 143 -24.44 -1.69 -26.95
N MET A 144 -24.07 -2.22 -28.11
CA MET A 144 -24.52 -1.71 -29.39
C MET A 144 -26.03 -1.96 -29.48
N MET A 145 -26.82 -0.93 -29.20
CA MET A 145 -28.02 -0.56 -29.99
C MET A 145 -28.48 0.85 -29.63
#